data_AF-A0A7X9UMY6-F1
#
_entry.id   AF-A0A7X9UMY6-F1
#
_cell.length_a   1.000
_cell.length_b   1.000
_cell.length_c   1.000
_cell.angle_alpha   90.00
_cell.angle_beta   90.00
_cell.angle_gamma   90.00
#
_symmetry.space_group_name_H-M   'P 1'
#
loop_
_entity.id
_entity.type
_entity.pdbx_description
1 polymer ?
#
loop_
_entity_poly.entity_id
_entity_poly.type
_entity_poly.pdbx_seq_one_letter_code
_entity_poly.pdbx_strand_id
1 'polypeptide(L)'
;MYSLAKKLAGTMKAIIQIESEIVKAKIDQQGEEIILGMEQRRSGLINSVTRDELMVIQTVMNVGRSERGYRYHFNSEDVEIINLPIELNEHELMQKYSYYLIHKTKEELAHGIEYHTLVSSFLKEGIEILKL
;
A
#
# COMPACT_ATOMS: atom_id res chain seq x y z
N MET A 1 7.33 -9.89 12.35
CA MET A 1 6.52 -9.18 11.33
C MET A 1 6.50 -7.67 11.58
N TYR A 2 5.99 -7.18 12.72
CA TYR A 2 5.96 -5.73 13.02
C TYR A 2 7.35 -5.06 13.02
N SER A 3 8.38 -5.72 13.56
CA SER A 3 9.77 -5.24 13.48
C SER A 3 10.30 -5.10 12.04
N LEU A 4 9.88 -5.99 11.15
CA LEU A 4 10.21 -5.92 9.73
C LEU A 4 9.44 -4.77 9.06
N ALA A 5 8.19 -4.52 9.45
CA ALA A 5 7.41 -3.38 8.97
C ALA A 5 8.09 -2.03 9.27
N LYS A 6 8.65 -1.88 10.48
CA LYS A 6 9.46 -0.69 10.84
C LYS A 6 10.68 -0.52 9.94
N LYS A 7 11.40 -1.60 9.63
CA LYS A 7 12.56 -1.55 8.72
C LYS A 7 12.15 -1.18 7.29
N LEU A 8 10.97 -1.62 6.85
CA LEU A 8 10.44 -1.36 5.51
C LEU A 8 9.72 -0.01 5.38
N ALA A 9 9.60 0.78 6.45
CA ALA A 9 8.91 2.08 6.40
C ALA A 9 9.50 3.01 5.31
N GLY A 10 10.82 2.99 5.12
CA GLY A 10 11.48 3.72 4.04
C GLY A 10 11.06 3.25 2.65
N THR A 11 11.02 1.92 2.43
CA THR A 11 10.57 1.32 1.18
C THR A 11 9.12 1.66 0.88
N MET A 12 8.23 1.56 1.87
CA MET A 12 6.81 1.90 1.69
C MET A 12 6.61 3.39 1.37
N LYS A 13 7.35 4.29 2.02
CA LYS A 13 7.36 5.72 1.71
C LYS A 13 7.87 6.00 0.30
N ALA A 14 8.89 5.27 -0.17
CA ALA A 14 9.37 5.38 -1.54
C ALA A 14 8.34 4.90 -2.57
N ILE A 15 7.60 3.81 -2.30
CA ILE A 15 6.47 3.38 -3.15
C ILE A 15 5.41 4.48 -3.22
N ILE A 16 4.97 5.01 -2.07
CA ILE A 16 3.96 6.11 -2.00
C ILE A 16 4.41 7.33 -2.81
N GLN A 17 5.69 7.68 -2.74
CA GLN A 17 6.25 8.82 -3.46
C GLN A 17 6.19 8.61 -4.98
N ILE A 18 6.58 7.43 -5.47
CA ILE A 18 6.52 7.12 -6.90
C ILE A 18 5.07 7.12 -7.41
N GLU A 19 4.13 6.54 -6.67
CA GLU A 19 2.70 6.59 -7.01
C GLU A 19 2.18 8.02 -7.13
N SER A 20 2.59 8.89 -6.19
CA SER A 20 2.18 10.30 -6.18
C SER A 20 2.77 11.07 -7.37
N GLU A 21 4.01 10.75 -7.75
CA GLU A 21 4.64 11.28 -8.97
C GLU A 21 3.93 10.83 -10.24
N ILE A 22 3.52 9.56 -10.33
CA ILE A 22 2.74 9.03 -11.46
C ILE A 22 1.40 9.75 -11.58
N VAL A 23 0.66 9.88 -10.48
CA VAL A 23 -0.64 10.59 -10.47
C VAL A 23 -0.45 12.04 -10.91
N LYS A 24 0.57 12.74 -10.38
CA LYS A 24 0.86 14.10 -10.77
C LYS A 24 1.24 14.21 -12.25
N ALA A 25 2.10 13.32 -12.76
CA ALA A 25 2.51 13.29 -14.16
C ALA A 25 1.31 13.07 -15.10
N LYS A 26 0.34 12.25 -14.70
CA LYS A 26 -0.93 12.04 -15.43
C LYS A 26 -1.79 13.31 -15.44
N ILE A 27 -1.92 14.00 -14.29
CA ILE A 27 -2.66 15.27 -14.19
C ILE A 27 -1.99 16.35 -15.06
N ASP A 28 -0.67 16.44 -15.01
CA ASP A 28 0.15 17.40 -15.76
C ASP A 28 0.28 17.03 -17.26
N GLN A 29 -0.35 15.93 -17.71
CA GLN A 29 -0.29 15.40 -19.08
C GLN A 29 1.15 15.24 -19.60
N GLN A 30 2.05 14.79 -18.74
CA GLN A 30 3.43 14.48 -19.13
C GLN A 30 3.45 13.30 -20.12
N GLY A 31 4.51 13.22 -20.92
CA GLY A 31 4.65 12.20 -21.95
C GLY A 31 4.59 10.77 -21.40
N GLU A 32 4.00 9.86 -22.18
CA GLU A 32 3.79 8.46 -21.80
C GLU A 32 5.11 7.76 -21.43
N GLU A 33 6.22 8.08 -22.09
CA GLU A 33 7.56 7.55 -21.76
C GLU A 33 8.01 7.91 -20.33
N ILE A 34 7.65 9.10 -19.84
CA ILE A 34 7.99 9.54 -18.48
C ILE A 34 7.20 8.72 -17.45
N ILE A 35 5.90 8.54 -17.70
CA ILE A 35 5.01 7.73 -16.84
C ILE A 35 5.49 6.28 -16.81
N LEU A 36 5.81 5.70 -17.97
CA LEU A 36 6.35 4.35 -18.08
C LEU A 36 7.67 4.19 -17.31
N GLY A 37 8.57 5.17 -17.38
CA GLY A 37 9.81 5.16 -16.58
C GLY A 37 9.55 5.15 -15.08
N MET A 38 8.55 5.89 -14.59
CA MET A 38 8.15 5.87 -13.18
C MET A 38 7.51 4.54 -12.78
N GLU A 39 6.65 3.97 -13.63
CA GLU A 39 6.02 2.65 -13.40
C GLU A 39 7.06 1.53 -13.36
N GLN A 40 8.08 1.57 -14.23
CA GLN A 40 9.21 0.65 -14.20
C GLN A 40 10.04 0.81 -12.91
N ARG A 41 10.30 2.04 -12.46
CA ARG A 41 11.01 2.29 -11.20
C ARG A 41 10.23 1.75 -9.99
N ARG A 42 8.90 1.92 -9.97
CA ARG A 42 8.02 1.32 -8.96
C ARG A 42 8.12 -0.20 -8.98
N SER A 43 7.96 -0.81 -10.15
CA SER A 43 8.04 -2.27 -10.32
C SER A 43 9.42 -2.81 -9.90
N GLY A 44 10.50 -2.12 -10.27
CA GLY A 44 11.85 -2.47 -9.84
C GLY A 44 12.01 -2.44 -8.31
N LEU A 45 11.46 -1.41 -7.65
CA LEU A 45 11.48 -1.32 -6.19
C LEU A 45 10.72 -2.48 -5.54
N ILE A 46 9.51 -2.79 -6.03
CA ILE A 46 8.69 -3.90 -5.52
C ILE A 46 9.40 -5.25 -5.74
N ASN A 47 9.94 -5.51 -6.93
CA ASN A 47 10.57 -6.78 -7.23
C ASN A 47 11.94 -6.97 -6.55
N SER A 48 12.59 -5.89 -6.11
CA SER A 48 13.88 -5.93 -5.41
C SER A 48 13.81 -6.51 -4.00
N VAL A 49 12.63 -6.48 -3.35
CA VAL A 49 12.47 -6.99 -1.98
C VAL A 49 12.11 -8.48 -1.97
N THR A 50 12.30 -9.11 -0.82
CA THR A 50 12.01 -10.53 -0.61
C THR A 50 10.50 -10.79 -0.50
N ARG A 51 10.11 -12.06 -0.63
CA ARG A 51 8.72 -12.49 -0.43
C ARG A 51 8.16 -12.06 0.93
N ASP A 52 8.92 -12.25 2.00
CA ASP A 52 8.46 -11.92 3.36
C ASP A 52 8.31 -10.41 3.55
N GLU A 53 9.17 -9.62 2.91
CA GLU A 53 9.04 -8.15 2.88
C GLU A 53 7.81 -7.71 2.09
N LEU A 54 7.53 -8.33 0.92
CA LEU A 54 6.29 -8.07 0.18
C LEU A 54 5.04 -8.43 0.99
N MET A 55 5.08 -9.56 1.70
CA MET A 55 4.00 -9.98 2.59
C MET A 55 3.76 -8.91 3.67
N VAL A 56 4.82 -8.36 4.26
CA VAL A 56 4.71 -7.27 5.24
C VAL A 56 4.14 -6.00 4.62
N ILE A 57 4.63 -5.58 3.45
CA ILE A 57 4.13 -4.38 2.75
C ILE A 57 2.63 -4.53 2.45
N GLN A 58 2.21 -5.68 1.92
CA GLN A 58 0.80 -5.94 1.64
C GLN A 58 -0.04 -6.08 2.92
N THR A 59 0.53 -6.56 4.03
CA THR A 59 -0.15 -6.56 5.33
C THR A 59 -0.43 -5.13 5.79
N VAL A 60 0.54 -4.21 5.66
CA VAL A 60 0.36 -2.79 5.99
C VAL A 60 -0.73 -2.17 5.12
N MET A 61 -0.75 -2.47 3.81
CA MET A 61 -1.85 -2.04 2.93
C MET A 61 -3.22 -2.55 3.40
N ASN A 62 -3.31 -3.82 3.77
CA ASN A 62 -4.56 -4.41 4.24
C ASN A 62 -5.05 -3.74 5.54
N VAL A 63 -4.14 -3.40 6.46
CA VAL A 63 -4.49 -2.62 7.66
C VAL A 63 -5.09 -1.28 7.27
N GLY A 64 -4.40 -0.51 6.41
CA GLY A 64 -4.88 0.80 5.97
C GLY A 64 -6.22 0.73 5.22
N ARG A 65 -6.44 -0.33 4.45
CA ARG A 65 -7.69 -0.58 3.72
C ARG A 65 -8.85 -0.96 4.62
N SER A 66 -8.61 -1.71 5.69
CA SER A 66 -9.69 -2.41 6.41
C SER A 66 -10.02 -1.84 7.78
N GLU A 67 -9.12 -1.06 8.38
CA GLU A 67 -9.34 -0.40 9.67
C GLU A 67 -9.96 1.02 9.49
N ARG A 68 -10.45 1.32 8.28
CA ARG A 68 -11.26 2.49 7.95
C ARG A 68 -12.54 2.08 7.26
N GLY A 69 -13.63 2.75 7.60
CA GLY A 69 -14.85 2.69 6.81
C GLY A 69 -14.73 3.61 5.60
N TYR A 70 -15.25 3.18 4.46
CA TYR A 70 -15.37 4.01 3.27
C TYR A 70 -16.84 4.11 2.90
N ARG A 71 -17.36 5.34 2.80
CA ARG A 71 -18.72 5.58 2.31
C ARG A 71 -18.64 6.18 0.91
N TYR A 72 -19.27 5.46 -0.02
CA TYR A 72 -19.44 5.89 -1.41
C TYR A 72 -20.81 6.54 -1.58
N HIS A 73 -20.85 7.72 -2.17
CA HIS A 73 -22.09 8.41 -2.48
C HIS A 73 -22.51 8.11 -3.93
N PHE A 74 -23.77 7.71 -4.15
CA PHE A 74 -24.27 7.25 -5.46
C PHE A 74 -24.11 8.28 -6.61
N ASN A 75 -24.00 9.58 -6.28
CA ASN A 75 -23.88 10.69 -7.23
C ASN A 75 -22.60 11.51 -7.07
N SER A 76 -21.56 11.00 -6.39
CA SER A 76 -20.27 11.70 -6.26
C SER A 76 -19.11 10.73 -6.42
N GLU A 77 -18.01 11.22 -6.98
CA GLU A 77 -16.70 10.55 -6.91
C GLU A 77 -16.04 10.74 -5.53
N ASP A 78 -16.63 11.55 -4.66
CA ASP A 78 -16.16 11.74 -3.29
C ASP A 78 -16.35 10.47 -2.46
N VAL A 79 -15.27 10.07 -1.79
CA VAL A 79 -15.27 8.97 -0.83
C VAL A 79 -15.08 9.56 0.57
N GLU A 80 -16.09 9.40 1.42
CA GLU A 80 -16.00 9.78 2.84
C GLU A 80 -15.26 8.67 3.61
N ILE A 81 -14.19 9.06 4.33
CA ILE A 81 -13.45 8.17 5.23
C ILE A 81 -14.09 8.23 6.62
N ILE A 82 -14.58 7.10 7.09
CA ILE A 82 -15.13 6.92 8.43
C ILE A 82 -14.03 6.36 9.33
N ASN A 83 -13.58 7.18 10.27
CA ASN A 83 -12.63 6.79 11.30
C ASN A 83 -13.35 6.00 12.39
N LEU A 84 -13.16 4.68 12.40
CA LEU A 84 -13.65 3.80 13.45
C LEU A 84 -12.56 3.64 14.54
N PRO A 85 -12.94 3.44 15.81
CA PRO A 85 -11.99 3.05 16.84
C PRO A 85 -11.25 1.77 16.44
N ILE A 86 -9.93 1.79 16.57
CA ILE A 86 -9.09 0.62 16.31
C ILE A 86 -8.92 -0.10 17.64
N GLU A 87 -9.50 -1.30 17.73
CA GLU A 87 -9.54 -2.09 18.97
C GLU A 87 -8.28 -2.93 19.20
N LEU A 88 -7.59 -3.29 18.11
CA LEU A 88 -6.42 -4.16 18.12
C LEU A 88 -5.11 -3.36 18.15
N ASN A 89 -4.10 -3.90 18.83
CA ASN A 89 -2.77 -3.31 18.80
C ASN A 89 -2.02 -3.64 17.50
N GLU A 90 -0.87 -3.01 17.29
CA GLU A 90 -0.10 -3.10 16.05
C GLU A 90 0.35 -4.54 15.74
N HIS A 91 0.66 -5.34 16.76
CA HIS A 91 1.06 -6.73 16.59
C HIS A 91 -0.13 -7.61 16.16
N GLU A 92 -1.28 -7.41 16.81
CA GLU A 92 -2.53 -8.13 16.51
C GLU A 92 -3.03 -7.81 15.10
N LEU A 93 -2.96 -6.54 14.69
CA LEU A 93 -3.30 -6.10 13.34
C LEU A 93 -2.41 -6.78 12.28
N MET A 94 -1.09 -6.78 12.50
CA MET A 94 -0.17 -7.45 11.58
C MET A 94 -0.46 -8.95 11.47
N GLN A 95 -0.85 -9.62 12.56
CA GLN A 95 -1.22 -11.04 12.53
C GLN A 95 -2.54 -11.27 11.80
N LYS A 96 -3.58 -10.49 12.12
CA LYS A 96 -4.92 -10.57 11.49
C LYS A 96 -4.82 -10.43 9.96
N TYR A 97 -4.10 -9.41 9.48
CA TYR A 97 -4.10 -9.05 8.07
C TYR A 97 -3.05 -9.77 7.22
N SER A 98 -2.15 -10.52 7.84
CA SER A 98 -1.19 -11.40 7.14
C SER A 98 -1.66 -12.85 7.03
N TYR A 99 -2.73 -13.23 7.74
CA TYR A 99 -3.15 -14.63 7.92
C TYR A 99 -3.19 -15.44 6.61
N TYR A 100 -3.80 -14.90 5.55
CA TYR A 100 -3.87 -15.59 4.25
C TYR A 100 -2.69 -15.30 3.32
N LEU A 101 -1.90 -14.25 3.58
CA LEU A 101 -0.77 -13.88 2.74
C LEU A 101 0.38 -14.88 2.84
N ILE A 102 0.45 -15.64 3.93
CA ILE A 102 1.45 -16.69 4.12
C ILE A 102 1.41 -17.79 3.04
N HIS A 103 0.30 -17.91 2.32
CA HIS A 103 0.12 -18.91 1.27
C HIS A 103 0.46 -18.38 -0.13
N LYS A 104 0.73 -17.08 -0.26
CA LYS A 104 1.01 -16.46 -1.57
C LYS A 104 2.46 -16.62 -2.00
N THR A 105 2.70 -16.69 -3.30
CA THR A 105 4.05 -16.64 -3.87
C THR A 105 4.60 -15.20 -3.88
N LYS A 106 5.89 -15.02 -4.17
CA LYS A 106 6.50 -13.69 -4.30
C LYS A 106 5.79 -12.89 -5.41
N GLU A 107 5.52 -13.54 -6.53
CA GLU A 107 4.91 -12.97 -7.73
C GLU A 107 3.47 -12.52 -7.46
N GLU A 108 2.68 -13.34 -6.76
CA GLU A 108 1.31 -12.98 -6.36
C GLU A 108 1.28 -11.77 -5.41
N LEU A 109 2.24 -11.68 -4.49
CA LEU A 109 2.36 -10.55 -3.58
C LEU A 109 2.80 -9.28 -4.33
N ALA A 110 3.81 -9.38 -5.21
CA ALA A 110 4.30 -8.26 -6.02
C ALA A 110 3.18 -7.72 -6.92
N HIS A 111 2.49 -8.60 -7.64
CA HIS A 111 1.36 -8.24 -8.50
C HIS A 111 0.25 -7.53 -7.72
N GLY A 112 -0.06 -8.02 -6.50
CA GLY A 112 -1.07 -7.42 -5.64
C GLY A 112 -0.71 -6.04 -5.10
N ILE A 113 0.55 -5.62 -5.20
CA ILE A 113 0.99 -4.25 -4.89
C ILE A 113 1.08 -3.43 -6.18
N GLU A 114 1.68 -3.95 -7.25
CA GLU A 114 1.91 -3.19 -8.49
C GLU A 114 0.64 -2.70 -9.19
N TYR A 115 -0.41 -3.53 -9.18
CA TYR A 115 -1.61 -3.29 -9.99
C TYR A 115 -2.82 -2.86 -9.15
N HIS A 116 -2.63 -2.60 -7.87
CA HIS A 116 -3.70 -2.14 -7.01
C HIS A 116 -3.87 -0.62 -7.14
N THR A 117 -5.10 -0.15 -7.34
CA THR A 117 -5.38 1.27 -7.69
C THR A 117 -5.13 2.26 -6.54
N LEU A 118 -5.22 1.81 -5.29
CA LEU A 118 -5.13 2.64 -4.08
C LEU A 118 -3.90 2.34 -3.20
N VAL A 119 -2.78 1.90 -3.79
CA VAL A 119 -1.57 1.51 -3.05
C VAL A 119 -1.06 2.62 -2.14
N SER A 120 -0.92 3.83 -2.68
CA SER A 120 -0.42 4.98 -1.93
C SER A 120 -1.30 5.32 -0.73
N SER A 121 -2.62 5.39 -0.93
CA SER A 121 -3.59 5.69 0.12
C SER A 121 -3.58 4.62 1.22
N PHE A 122 -3.59 3.34 0.84
CA PHE A 122 -3.61 2.24 1.81
C PHE A 122 -2.29 2.08 2.56
N LEU A 123 -1.14 2.29 1.90
CA LEU A 123 0.14 2.29 2.60
C LEU A 123 0.25 3.46 3.56
N LYS A 124 -0.16 4.67 3.14
CA LYS A 124 -0.12 5.86 4.00
C LYS A 124 -0.94 5.65 5.27
N GLU A 125 -2.18 5.18 5.11
CA GLU A 125 -3.07 4.90 6.23
C GLU A 125 -2.55 3.76 7.12
N GLY A 126 -2.08 2.67 6.51
CA GLY A 126 -1.53 1.54 7.25
C GLY A 126 -0.30 1.90 8.07
N ILE A 127 0.59 2.75 7.53
CA ILE A 127 1.74 3.30 8.25
C ILE A 127 1.30 4.13 9.45
N GLU A 128 0.28 4.98 9.28
CA GLU A 128 -0.24 5.82 10.35
C GLU A 128 -0.86 4.98 11.47
N ILE A 129 -1.72 4.03 11.13
CA ILE A 129 -2.37 3.11 12.07
C ILE A 129 -1.35 2.29 12.86
N LEU A 130 -0.31 1.80 12.19
CA LEU A 130 0.72 0.94 12.79
C LEU A 130 1.88 1.73 13.42
N LYS A 131 1.86 3.06 13.36
CA LYS A 131 2.88 3.96 13.93
C LYS A 131 4.30 3.63 13.42
N LEU A 132 4.44 3.53 12.08
CA LEU A 132 5.68 3.11 11.38
C LEU A 132 6.56 4.27 10.85
#